data_AF-A0A8H5GX40-F1
#
_entry.id   AF-A0A8H5GX40-F1
#
_cell.length_a   1.000
_cell.length_b   1.000
_cell.length_c   1.000
_cell.angle_alpha   90.00
_cell.angle_beta   90.00
_cell.angle_gamma   90.00
#
_symmetry.space_group_name_H-M   'P 1'
#
loop_
_entity.id
_entity.type
_entity.pdbx_description
1 polymer ?
#
loop_
_entity_poly.entity_id
_entity_poly.type
_entity_poly.pdbx_seq_one_letter_code
_entity_poly.pdbx_strand_id
1 'polypeptide(L)'
;MPLTVRIEFGGGLELLFSNEKKHKLTIPNMVPKDNDTKIPPDSSKEVKPADVDYLIHYLRDHLLKERPSLFMENSTVRPGILVLINDTDWELEGEGEYELKDNDEIILISTLHGG
;
A
#
# COMPACT_ATOMS: atom_id res chain seq x y z
N MET A 1 9.22 16.02 -4.97
CA MET A 1 10.12 14.94 -5.42
C MET A 1 9.40 13.63 -5.15
N PRO A 2 9.51 12.59 -5.99
CA PRO A 2 8.87 11.32 -5.69
C PRO A 2 9.46 10.69 -4.42
N LEU A 3 8.67 9.86 -3.76
CA LEU A 3 9.06 9.09 -2.58
C LEU A 3 9.50 7.70 -3.00
N THR A 4 10.57 7.22 -2.39
CA THR A 4 10.99 5.82 -2.48
C THR A 4 10.49 5.07 -1.26
N VAL A 5 9.65 4.07 -1.44
CA VAL A 5 9.09 3.26 -0.33
C VAL A 5 9.48 1.79 -0.52
N ARG A 6 9.83 1.10 0.57
CA ARG A 6 10.11 -0.34 0.58
C ARG A 6 8.88 -1.08 1.08
N ILE A 7 8.45 -2.10 0.36
CA ILE A 7 7.32 -2.93 0.73
C ILE A 7 7.82 -4.33 1.01
N GLU A 8 7.38 -4.92 2.12
CA GLU A 8 7.63 -6.32 2.43
C GLU A 8 6.32 -7.09 2.65
N PHE A 9 6.16 -8.21 1.97
CA PHE A 9 5.03 -9.11 2.13
C PHE A 9 5.42 -10.33 2.95
N GLY A 10 4.54 -10.72 3.88
CA GLY A 10 4.72 -11.90 4.71
C GLY A 10 3.43 -12.70 4.91
N GLY A 11 3.55 -13.86 5.55
CA GLY A 11 2.40 -14.72 5.85
C GLY A 11 1.73 -15.35 4.62
N GLY A 12 2.47 -15.52 3.52
CA GLY A 12 1.95 -16.02 2.25
C GLY A 12 1.29 -14.95 1.38
N LEU A 13 1.23 -13.70 1.85
CA LEU A 13 0.67 -12.59 1.08
C LEU A 13 1.48 -12.30 -0.20
N GLU A 14 2.77 -12.61 -0.21
CA GLU A 14 3.67 -12.47 -1.37
C GLU A 14 3.17 -13.25 -2.60
N LEU A 15 2.40 -14.32 -2.41
CA LEU A 15 1.82 -15.13 -3.49
C LEU A 15 0.87 -14.30 -4.37
N LEU A 16 0.23 -13.27 -3.81
CA LEU A 16 -0.63 -12.37 -4.57
C LEU A 16 0.16 -11.37 -5.43
N PHE A 17 1.47 -11.24 -5.17
CA PHE A 17 2.37 -10.23 -5.73
C PHE A 17 3.56 -10.89 -6.44
N SER A 18 3.27 -11.82 -7.35
CA SER A 18 4.28 -12.55 -8.14
C SER A 18 5.25 -13.40 -7.32
N ASN A 19 4.89 -13.78 -6.09
CA ASN A 19 5.75 -14.53 -5.16
C ASN A 19 7.06 -13.79 -4.83
N GLU A 20 7.05 -12.46 -4.90
CA GLU A 20 8.17 -11.59 -4.54
C GLU A 20 7.89 -10.92 -3.20
N LYS A 21 8.77 -11.15 -2.23
CA LYS A 21 8.59 -10.66 -0.86
C LYS A 21 8.88 -9.17 -0.70
N LYS A 22 9.88 -8.64 -1.40
CA LYS A 22 10.35 -7.27 -1.19
C LYS A 22 10.23 -6.48 -2.48
N HIS A 23 9.57 -5.33 -2.42
CA HIS A 23 9.42 -4.42 -3.55
C HIS A 23 9.99 -3.05 -3.19
N LYS A 24 10.64 -2.40 -4.14
CA LYS A 24 11.07 -1.01 -4.01
C LYS A 24 10.29 -0.17 -5.00
N LEU A 25 9.44 0.70 -4.49
CA LEU A 25 8.52 1.52 -5.28
C LEU A 25 8.96 2.98 -5.28
N THR A 26 8.68 3.66 -6.38
CA THR A 26 8.81 5.11 -6.50
C THR A 26 7.44 5.68 -6.81
N ILE A 27 6.86 6.43 -5.88
CA ILE A 27 5.52 7.02 -6.01
C ILE A 27 5.60 8.56 -5.97
N PRO A 28 4.65 9.29 -6.58
CA PRO A 28 4.57 10.74 -6.42
C PRO A 28 4.38 11.12 -4.95
N ASN A 29 4.95 12.24 -4.51
CA ASN A 29 4.71 12.76 -3.15
C ASN A 29 3.37 13.48 -2.99
N MET A 30 2.75 13.86 -4.10
CA MET A 30 1.42 14.47 -4.16
C MET A 30 0.57 13.60 -5.08
N VAL A 31 -0.56 13.12 -4.58
CA VAL A 31 -1.42 12.15 -5.24
C VAL A 31 -2.86 12.64 -5.26
N PRO A 32 -3.70 12.18 -6.20
CA PRO A 32 -5.12 12.52 -6.19
C PRO A 32 -5.81 12.15 -4.86
N LYS A 33 -6.64 13.06 -4.35
CA LYS A 33 -7.36 12.90 -3.08
C LYS A 33 -8.37 11.74 -3.09
N ASP A 34 -8.78 11.29 -4.27
CA ASP A 34 -9.67 10.14 -4.48
C ASP A 34 -8.91 8.80 -4.63
N ASN A 35 -7.60 8.79 -4.37
CA ASN A 35 -6.72 7.64 -4.52
C ASN A 35 -6.74 7.00 -5.92
N ASP A 36 -7.00 7.80 -6.97
CA ASP A 36 -6.83 7.35 -8.35
C ASP A 36 -5.34 7.18 -8.68
N THR A 37 -4.97 5.98 -9.10
CA THR A 37 -3.59 5.60 -9.39
C THR A 37 -3.28 5.57 -10.88
N LYS A 38 -4.28 5.89 -11.73
CA LYS A 38 -4.12 5.93 -13.18
C LYS A 38 -3.27 7.13 -13.59
N ILE A 39 -2.41 6.92 -14.58
CA ILE A 39 -1.53 7.94 -15.16
C ILE A 39 -1.93 8.15 -16.63
N PRO A 40 -2.03 9.40 -17.12
CA PRO A 40 -1.80 10.66 -16.41
C PRO A 40 -2.97 11.04 -15.48
N PRO A 41 -2.69 11.62 -14.30
CA PRO A 41 -3.73 12.16 -13.45
C PRO A 41 -4.45 13.30 -14.18
N ASP A 42 -5.78 13.30 -14.11
CA ASP A 42 -6.57 14.46 -14.54
C ASP A 42 -6.11 15.68 -13.72
N SER A 43 -5.54 16.67 -14.41
CA SER A 43 -4.91 17.85 -13.80
C SER A 43 -5.90 18.74 -13.04
N SER A 44 -7.20 18.41 -13.09
CA SER A 44 -8.26 19.09 -12.35
C SER A 44 -8.53 18.50 -10.96
N LYS A 45 -7.94 17.36 -10.59
CA LYS A 45 -8.20 16.72 -9.30
C LYS A 45 -7.48 17.42 -8.15
N GLU A 46 -8.17 17.52 -7.01
CA GLU A 46 -7.54 17.89 -5.75
C GLU A 46 -6.46 16.88 -5.37
N VAL A 47 -5.35 17.36 -4.82
CA VAL A 47 -4.22 16.53 -4.41
C VAL A 47 -4.01 16.56 -2.90
N LYS A 48 -3.46 15.47 -2.37
CA LYS A 48 -2.99 15.32 -0.98
C LYS A 48 -1.56 14.77 -0.95
N PRO A 49 -0.82 14.89 0.17
CA PRO A 49 0.38 14.09 0.39
C PRO A 49 0.08 12.60 0.19
N ALA A 50 1.05 11.85 -0.35
CA ALA A 50 0.88 10.40 -0.48
C ALA A 50 0.82 9.75 0.91
N ASP A 51 -0.23 8.97 1.14
CA ASP A 51 -0.46 8.25 2.39
C ASP A 51 -0.51 6.73 2.16
N VAL A 52 -0.59 5.98 3.25
CA VAL A 52 -0.66 4.51 3.20
C VAL A 52 -1.91 4.05 2.44
N ASP A 53 -3.02 4.77 2.56
CA ASP A 53 -4.25 4.47 1.82
C ASP A 53 -4.05 4.52 0.30
N TYR A 54 -3.41 5.60 -0.20
CA TYR A 54 -3.00 5.67 -1.60
C TYR A 54 -2.07 4.52 -1.99
N LEU A 55 -1.11 4.16 -1.14
CA LEU A 55 -0.20 3.05 -1.40
C LEU A 55 -0.94 1.72 -1.52
N ILE A 56 -1.93 1.43 -0.68
CA ILE A 56 -2.73 0.20 -0.77
C ILE A 56 -3.48 0.16 -2.11
N HIS A 57 -4.08 1.29 -2.54
CA HIS A 57 -4.67 1.42 -3.87
C HIS A 57 -3.65 1.19 -4.99
N TYR A 58 -2.44 1.73 -4.84
CA TYR A 58 -1.36 1.57 -5.81
C TYR A 58 -0.91 0.10 -5.93
N LEU A 59 -0.71 -0.58 -4.80
CA LEU A 59 -0.36 -2.00 -4.78
C LEU A 59 -1.43 -2.86 -5.46
N ARG A 60 -2.71 -2.58 -5.19
CA ARG A 60 -3.85 -3.25 -5.85
C ARG A 60 -3.82 -3.08 -7.37
N ASP A 61 -3.62 -1.86 -7.84
CA ASP A 61 -3.76 -1.55 -9.26
C ASP A 61 -2.56 -1.95 -10.11
N HIS A 62 -1.35 -1.91 -9.55
CA HIS A 62 -0.10 -2.03 -10.32
C HIS A 62 0.67 -3.32 -10.02
N LEU A 63 0.62 -3.82 -8.79
CA LEU A 63 1.45 -4.96 -8.37
C LEU A 63 0.65 -6.26 -8.21
N LEU A 64 -0.58 -6.19 -7.72
CA LEU A 64 -1.42 -7.36 -7.46
C LEU A 64 -1.65 -8.18 -8.75
N LYS A 65 -1.45 -9.50 -8.67
CA LYS A 65 -1.67 -10.45 -9.78
C LYS A 65 -2.91 -11.31 -9.61
N GLU A 66 -3.48 -11.30 -8.42
CA GLU A 66 -4.66 -12.07 -8.06
C GLU A 66 -5.89 -11.18 -7.88
N ARG A 67 -7.02 -11.77 -7.47
CA ARG A 67 -8.28 -11.03 -7.30
C ARG A 67 -8.15 -9.94 -6.22
N PRO A 68 -8.60 -8.69 -6.49
CA PRO A 68 -8.54 -7.58 -5.52
C PRO A 68 -9.12 -7.91 -4.16
N SER A 69 -10.21 -8.69 -4.11
CA SER A 69 -10.89 -9.09 -2.87
C SER A 69 -10.03 -9.95 -1.94
N LEU A 70 -8.90 -10.49 -2.39
CA LEU A 70 -7.97 -11.24 -1.53
C LEU A 70 -7.04 -10.31 -0.75
N PHE A 71 -6.87 -9.07 -1.21
CA PHE A 71 -5.94 -8.09 -0.66
C PHE A 71 -6.66 -6.88 -0.05
N MET A 72 -7.73 -6.38 -0.67
CA MET A 72 -8.44 -5.16 -0.29
C MET A 72 -9.94 -5.42 -0.15
N GLU A 73 -10.55 -4.80 0.87
CA GLU A 73 -11.99 -4.78 1.12
C GLU A 73 -12.38 -3.40 1.68
N ASN A 74 -13.55 -2.85 1.30
CA ASN A 74 -14.04 -1.54 1.76
C ASN A 74 -13.01 -0.40 1.63
N SER A 75 -12.25 -0.39 0.53
CA SER A 75 -11.20 0.59 0.24
C SER A 75 -10.00 0.59 1.19
N THR A 76 -9.79 -0.47 1.98
CA THR A 76 -8.58 -0.64 2.80
C THR A 76 -8.10 -2.09 2.75
N VAL A 77 -6.98 -2.42 3.41
CA VAL A 77 -6.48 -3.80 3.48
C VAL A 77 -7.56 -4.72 4.05
N ARG A 78 -7.66 -5.92 3.47
CA ARG A 78 -8.62 -6.92 3.92
C ARG A 78 -8.36 -7.30 5.39
N PRO A 79 -9.40 -7.46 6.24
CA PRO A 79 -9.24 -7.97 7.59
C PRO A 79 -8.41 -9.26 7.64
N GLY A 80 -7.51 -9.35 8.61
CA GLY A 80 -6.53 -10.44 8.71
C GLY A 80 -5.24 -10.19 7.90
N ILE A 81 -5.02 -8.96 7.45
CA ILE A 81 -3.71 -8.46 7.03
C ILE A 81 -3.27 -7.43 8.08
N LEU A 82 -2.10 -7.65 8.69
CA LEU A 82 -1.44 -6.68 9.55
C LEU A 82 -0.57 -5.76 8.71
N VAL A 83 -0.51 -4.48 9.08
CA VAL A 83 0.34 -3.48 8.43
C VAL A 83 1.26 -2.88 9.48
N LEU A 84 2.55 -2.88 9.19
CA LEU A 84 3.57 -2.21 10.00
C LEU A 84 4.19 -1.08 9.19
N ILE A 85 4.43 0.05 9.84
CA ILE A 85 5.14 1.21 9.30
C ILE A 85 6.44 1.33 10.10
N ASN A 86 7.58 1.10 9.46
CA ASN A 86 8.91 1.10 10.09
C ASN A 86 8.93 0.27 11.40
N ASP A 87 8.53 -1.01 11.29
CA ASP A 87 8.40 -1.97 12.41
C ASP A 87 7.40 -1.58 13.52
N THR A 88 6.60 -0.54 13.32
CA THR A 88 5.58 -0.07 14.28
C THR A 88 4.18 -0.40 13.77
N ASP A 89 3.28 -0.80 14.68
CA ASP A 89 1.88 -1.06 14.35
C ASP A 89 1.23 0.20 13.77
N TRP A 90 0.64 0.09 12.58
CA TRP A 90 0.04 1.23 11.89
C TRP A 90 -1.12 1.88 12.67
N GLU A 91 -1.78 1.16 13.57
CA GLU A 91 -2.85 1.70 14.43
C GLU A 91 -2.34 2.84 15.32
N LEU A 92 -1.03 2.82 15.65
CA LEU A 92 -0.36 3.85 16.44
C LEU A 92 0.13 5.03 15.58
N GLU A 93 0.20 4.85 14.26
CA GLU A 93 0.74 5.80 13.30
C GLU A 93 -0.35 6.53 12.49
N GLY A 94 -1.63 6.23 12.73
CA GLY A 94 -2.76 6.83 12.00
C GLY A 94 -3.26 6.01 10.81
N GLU A 95 -2.89 4.72 10.75
CA GLU A 95 -3.40 3.73 9.79
C GLU A 95 -3.24 4.19 8.32
N GLY A 96 -4.33 4.22 7.56
CA GLY A 96 -4.33 4.65 6.16
C GLY A 96 -3.97 6.12 5.97
N GLU A 97 -4.17 6.98 6.98
CA GLU A 97 -3.91 8.42 6.90
C GLU A 97 -2.43 8.78 7.14
N TYR A 98 -1.58 7.80 7.48
CA TYR A 98 -0.15 8.05 7.65
C TYR A 98 0.47 8.61 6.37
N GLU A 99 0.97 9.85 6.42
CA GLU A 99 1.70 10.48 5.32
C GLU A 99 3.07 9.81 5.13
N LEU A 100 3.24 9.15 3.98
CA LEU A 100 4.46 8.43 3.63
C LEU A 100 5.66 9.38 3.51
N LYS A 101 6.81 8.89 3.97
CA LYS A 101 8.10 9.56 3.91
C LYS A 101 9.06 8.78 3.01
N ASP A 102 10.08 9.49 2.54
CA ASP A 102 11.12 8.87 1.73
C ASP A 102 11.88 7.84 2.55
N ASN A 103 12.06 6.66 1.99
CA ASN A 103 12.68 5.48 2.58
C ASN A 103 11.90 4.80 3.69
N ASP A 104 10.60 5.07 3.84
CA ASP A 104 9.75 4.26 4.71
C ASP A 104 9.72 2.80 4.30
N GLU A 105 9.55 1.93 5.29
CA GLU A 105 9.31 0.52 5.13
C GLU A 105 7.90 0.17 5.58
N ILE A 106 7.13 -0.44 4.67
CA ILE A 106 5.76 -0.86 4.90
C ILE A 106 5.71 -2.38 4.80
N ILE A 107 5.35 -3.05 5.89
CA ILE A 107 5.29 -4.51 5.95
C ILE A 107 3.84 -4.94 6.02
N LEU A 108 3.39 -5.80 5.11
CA LEU A 108 2.04 -6.36 5.07
C LEU A 108 2.10 -7.88 5.31
N ILE A 109 1.47 -8.34 6.38
CA ILE A 109 1.53 -9.75 6.81
C ILE A 109 0.12 -10.33 6.85
N SER A 110 -0.15 -11.36 6.06
CA SER A 110 -1.41 -12.10 6.22
C SER A 110 -1.36 -12.99 7.46
N THR A 111 -2.34 -12.85 8.35
CA THR A 111 -2.51 -13.70 9.54
C THR A 111 -3.53 -14.81 9.33
N LEU A 112 -4.26 -14.80 8.21
CA LEU A 112 -5.32 -15.76 7.91
C LEU A 112 -4.83 -17.06 7.26
N HIS A 113 -3.64 -17.09 6.65
CA HIS A 113 -3.18 -18.24 5.84
C HIS A 113 -2.32 -19.27 6.61
N GLY A 114 -2.47 -19.33 7.94
CA GLY A 114 -1.84 -20.36 8.78
C GLY A 114 -2.74 -21.56 8.99
N GLY A 115 -3.01 -22.35 7.94
CA GLY A 115 -3.79 -23.59 8.01
C GLY A 115 -3.66 -24.45 6.76
#